data_AF-A0A2S6SNV0-F1
#
_entry.id   AF-A0A2S6SNV0-F1
#
_cell.length_a   1.000
_cell.length_b   1.000
_cell.length_c   1.000
_cell.angle_alpha   90.00
_cell.angle_beta   90.00
_cell.angle_gamma   90.00
#
_symmetry.space_group_name_H-M   'P 1'
#
loop_
_entity.id
_entity.type
_entity.pdbx_description
1 polymer ?
#
loop_
_entity_poly.entity_id
_entity_poly.type
_entity_poly.pdbx_seq_one_letter_code
_entity_poly.pdbx_strand_id
1 'polypeptide(L)'
;MKKEQIITQLKELIEEQTEKRINNNDEDINIDSFTMMLVITFADQKLNIKLDMDTLDFDKFKSLNDLANLILTNKKKVILK
;
A
#
# COMPACT_ATOMS: atom_id res chain seq x y z
N MET A 1 7.53 9.99 -7.14
CA MET A 1 6.13 9.96 -6.70
C MET A 1 6.05 10.38 -5.24
N LYS A 2 5.15 11.31 -4.93
CA LYS A 2 4.88 11.80 -3.57
C LYS A 2 3.92 10.85 -2.82
N LYS A 3 3.87 10.93 -1.49
CA LYS A 3 2.97 10.12 -0.66
C LYS A 3 1.50 10.24 -1.08
N GLU A 4 1.02 11.46 -1.29
CA GLU A 4 -0.36 11.75 -1.72
C GLU A 4 -0.73 11.02 -3.01
N GLN A 5 0.17 10.99 -4.00
CA GLN A 5 -0.05 10.28 -5.26
C GLN A 5 -0.14 8.76 -5.09
N ILE A 6 0.61 8.20 -4.12
CA ILE A 6 0.52 6.77 -3.77
C ILE A 6 -0.83 6.49 -3.14
N ILE A 7 -1.26 7.34 -2.20
CA ILE A 7 -2.55 7.21 -1.51
C ILE A 7 -3.71 7.25 -2.52
N THR A 8 -3.72 8.23 -3.44
CA THR A 8 -4.76 8.33 -4.47
C THR A 8 -4.83 7.07 -5.33
N GLN A 9 -3.69 6.56 -5.81
CA GLN A 9 -3.67 5.37 -6.65
C GLN A 9 -4.04 4.10 -5.87
N LEU A 10 -3.63 3.98 -4.61
CA LEU A 10 -4.04 2.86 -3.75
C LEU A 10 -5.54 2.89 -3.49
N LYS A 11 -6.10 4.09 -3.24
CA LYS A 11 -7.53 4.27 -3.08
C LYS A 11 -8.29 3.82 -4.32
N GLU A 12 -7.94 4.36 -5.48
CA GLU A 12 -8.56 4.00 -6.77
C GLU A 12 -8.46 2.49 -7.02
N LEU A 13 -7.28 1.90 -6.86
CA LEU A 13 -7.08 0.46 -7.03
C LEU A 13 -7.97 -0.37 -6.08
N ILE A 14 -8.02 -0.01 -4.80
CA ILE A 14 -8.79 -0.78 -3.82
C ILE A 14 -10.29 -0.58 -4.06
N GLU A 15 -10.78 0.63 -4.34
CA GLU A 15 -12.21 0.88 -4.63
C GLU A 15 -12.66 0.30 -5.99
N GLU A 16 -11.76 0.13 -6.96
CA GLU A 16 -12.08 -0.52 -8.23
C GLU A 16 -12.12 -2.05 -8.11
N GLN A 17 -11.19 -2.63 -7.35
CA GLN A 17 -11.05 -4.08 -7.21
C GLN A 17 -11.86 -4.66 -6.05
N THR A 18 -12.28 -3.80 -5.12
CA THR A 18 -13.14 -4.15 -3.99
C THR A 18 -14.37 -3.26 -4.06
N GLU A 19 -15.55 -3.79 -3.79
CA GLU A 19 -16.79 -2.98 -3.74
C GLU A 19 -16.84 -2.03 -2.51
N LYS A 20 -15.69 -1.80 -1.85
CA LYS A 20 -15.54 -0.90 -0.70
C LYS A 20 -15.39 0.53 -1.19
N ARG A 21 -15.90 1.48 -0.39
CA ARG A 21 -15.57 2.91 -0.53
C ARG A 21 -14.70 3.36 0.63
N ILE A 22 -13.64 4.08 0.30
CA ILE A 22 -12.68 4.61 1.26
C ILE A 22 -12.88 6.11 1.44
N ASN A 23 -13.39 6.54 2.58
CA ASN A 23 -13.76 7.95 2.78
C ASN A 23 -12.59 8.80 3.27
N ASN A 24 -11.68 8.18 4.01
CA ASN A 24 -10.61 8.82 4.76
C ASN A 24 -9.30 8.02 4.61
N ASN A 25 -8.15 8.71 4.56
CA ASN A 25 -6.84 8.07 4.39
C ASN A 25 -6.34 7.31 5.64
N ASP A 26 -6.87 7.64 6.81
CA ASP A 26 -6.56 7.06 8.13
C ASP A 26 -7.67 6.13 8.63
N GLU A 27 -8.71 5.87 7.82
CA GLU A 27 -9.76 4.95 8.24
C GLU A 27 -9.26 3.51 8.23
N ASP A 28 -9.82 2.70 9.11
CA ASP A 28 -9.58 1.25 9.09
C ASP A 28 -10.38 0.64 7.94
N ILE A 29 -9.68 0.21 6.89
CA ILE A 29 -10.29 -0.34 5.67
C ILE A 29 -10.40 -1.87 5.72
N ASN A 30 -10.06 -2.48 6.87
CA ASN A 30 -10.00 -3.93 7.09
C ASN A 30 -9.18 -4.62 5.99
N ILE A 31 -7.86 -4.49 6.11
CA ILE A 31 -6.89 -5.02 5.15
C ILE A 31 -6.83 -6.55 5.28
N ASP A 32 -7.33 -7.24 4.25
CA ASP A 32 -7.25 -8.69 4.13
C ASP A 32 -6.10 -9.12 3.20
N SER A 33 -5.93 -10.43 3.05
CA SER A 33 -4.90 -11.00 2.18
C SER A 33 -5.05 -10.60 0.71
N PHE A 34 -6.29 -10.39 0.24
CA PHE A 34 -6.55 -9.92 -1.12
C PHE A 34 -6.11 -8.47 -1.31
N THR A 35 -6.48 -7.59 -0.37
CA THR A 35 -6.07 -6.19 -0.34
C THR A 35 -4.54 -6.06 -0.28
N MET A 36 -3.87 -6.87 0.55
CA MET A 36 -2.41 -6.90 0.56
C MET A 36 -1.80 -7.39 -0.75
N MET A 37 -2.39 -8.40 -1.39
CA MET A 37 -1.94 -8.85 -2.71
C MET A 37 -2.03 -7.73 -3.76
N LEU A 38 -3.11 -6.94 -3.75
CA LEU A 38 -3.24 -5.77 -4.62
C LEU A 38 -2.14 -4.74 -4.36
N VAL A 39 -1.86 -4.43 -3.09
CA VAL A 39 -0.81 -3.46 -2.71
C VAL A 39 0.58 -3.94 -3.13
N ILE A 40 0.89 -5.22 -2.89
CA ILE A 40 2.16 -5.85 -3.27
C ILE A 40 2.35 -5.76 -4.80
N THR A 41 1.32 -6.14 -5.56
CA THR A 41 1.34 -6.12 -7.02
C THR A 41 1.52 -4.70 -7.55
N PHE A 42 0.81 -3.73 -6.97
CA PHE A 42 0.95 -2.31 -7.30
C PHE A 42 2.37 -1.80 -7.03
N ALA A 43 2.95 -2.10 -5.87
CA ALA A 43 4.29 -1.67 -5.52
C ALA A 43 5.34 -2.21 -6.51
N ASP A 44 5.25 -3.50 -6.86
CA ASP A 44 6.19 -4.15 -7.78
C ASP A 44 6.00 -3.65 -9.22
N GLN A 45 4.79 -3.73 -9.76
CA GLN A 45 4.55 -3.46 -11.19
C GLN A 45 4.52 -1.97 -11.54
N LYS A 46 3.90 -1.14 -10.68
CA LYS A 46 3.73 0.30 -10.97
C LYS A 46 4.95 1.11 -10.54
N LEU A 47 5.55 0.74 -9.40
CA LEU A 47 6.59 1.54 -8.76
C LEU A 47 7.98 0.90 -8.83
N ASN A 48 8.09 -0.35 -9.30
CA ASN A 48 9.33 -1.15 -9.28
C ASN A 48 9.93 -1.23 -7.87
N ILE A 49 9.06 -1.40 -6.86
CA ILE A 49 9.42 -1.53 -5.45
C ILE A 49 9.01 -2.92 -4.98
N LYS A 50 9.99 -3.74 -4.65
CA LYS A 50 9.73 -5.01 -3.95
C LYS A 50 9.52 -4.74 -2.46
N LEU A 51 8.38 -5.19 -1.94
CA LEU A 51 8.12 -5.18 -0.50
C LEU A 51 8.87 -6.35 0.15
N ASP A 52 9.53 -6.05 1.26
CA ASP A 52 10.32 -7.00 2.03
C ASP A 52 9.41 -7.91 2.87
N MET A 53 8.92 -9.00 2.26
CA MET A 53 7.92 -9.91 2.83
C MET A 53 8.34 -10.51 4.17
N ASP A 54 9.64 -10.73 4.39
CA ASP A 54 10.18 -11.30 5.61
C ASP A 54 10.01 -10.37 6.82
N THR A 55 9.83 -9.07 6.56
CA THR A 55 9.69 -8.03 7.60
C THR A 55 8.31 -7.38 7.63
N LEU A 56 7.39 -7.82 6.76
CA LEU A 56 6.01 -7.32 6.75
C LEU A 56 5.25 -7.87 7.95
N ASP A 57 4.67 -6.94 8.70
CA ASP A 57 3.74 -7.24 9.78
C ASP A 57 2.35 -6.78 9.33
N PHE A 58 1.59 -7.73 8.77
CA PHE A 58 0.29 -7.45 8.16
C PHE A 58 -0.72 -6.85 9.15
N ASP A 59 -0.63 -7.24 10.44
CA ASP A 59 -1.54 -6.79 11.50
C ASP A 59 -1.35 -5.29 11.83
N LYS A 60 -0.23 -4.69 11.40
CA LYS A 60 0.05 -3.27 11.61
C LYS A 60 -0.57 -2.36 10.54
N PHE A 61 -0.98 -2.89 9.40
CA PHE A 61 -1.53 -2.06 8.33
C PHE A 61 -3.05 -2.03 8.45
N LYS A 62 -3.61 -0.84 8.64
CA LYS A 62 -5.08 -0.66 8.76
C LYS A 62 -5.65 0.34 7.77
N SER A 63 -4.82 1.26 7.30
CA SER A 63 -5.24 2.41 6.50
C SER A 63 -4.44 2.60 5.22
N LEU A 64 -4.93 3.45 4.31
CA LEU A 64 -4.17 3.87 3.12
C LEU A 64 -2.86 4.56 3.49
N ASN A 65 -2.83 5.30 4.59
CA ASN A 65 -1.61 5.93 5.09
C ASN A 65 -0.56 4.90 5.50
N ASP A 66 -0.95 3.81 6.15
CA ASP A 66 -0.05 2.72 6.53
C ASP A 66 0.57 2.06 5.30
N LEU A 67 -0.26 1.74 4.31
CA LEU A 67 0.17 1.13 3.04
C LEU A 67 1.11 2.06 2.25
N ALA A 68 0.79 3.35 2.17
CA ALA A 68 1.65 4.32 1.51
C ALA A 68 3.01 4.49 2.22
N ASN A 69 3.00 4.50 3.56
CA ASN A 69 4.22 4.56 4.37
C ASN A 69 5.09 3.29 4.20
N LEU A 70 4.46 2.12 4.09
CA LEU A 70 5.13 0.85 3.83
C LEU A 70 5.90 0.91 2.49
N ILE A 71 5.24 1.34 1.42
CA ILE A 71 5.85 1.48 0.09
C ILE A 71 7.01 2.47 0.13
N LEU A 72 6.81 3.64 0.75
CA LEU A 72 7.85 4.67 0.83
C LEU A 72 9.06 4.23 1.65
N THR A 73 8.85 3.48 2.72
CA THR A 73 9.94 2.92 3.54
C THR A 73 10.77 1.93 2.74
N ASN A 74 10.13 1.02 1.99
CA ASN A 74 10.83 0.06 1.14
C ASN A 74 11.54 0.74 -0.03
N LYS A 75 10.95 1.80 -0.61
CA LYS A 75 11.61 2.62 -1.62
C LYS A 75 12.95 3.19 -1.13
N LYS A 76 12.99 3.70 0.10
CA LYS A 76 14.21 4.24 0.71
C LYS A 76 15.27 3.15 0.93
N LYS A 77 14.87 1.93 1.33
CA LYS A 77 15.79 0.79 1.47
C LYS A 77 16.48 0.45 0.14
N VAL A 78 15.77 0.54 -0.99
CA VAL A 78 16.33 0.26 -2.33
C VAL A 78 17.34 1.32 -2.79
N ILE A 79 17.17 2.59 -2.39
CA ILE A 79 18.07 3.69 -2.80
C ILE A 79 19.38 3.70 -1.99
N LEU A 80 19.38 3.14 -0.79
CA LEU A 80 20.54 3.12 0.13
C LEU A 80 21.41 1.86 0.00
N LYS A 81 21.06 0.94 -0.91
CA LYS A 81 21.87 -0.24 -1.28
C LYS A 81 22.52 -0.01 -2.64
#